data_AF-A0A9D2FY77-F1
#
_entry.id   AF-A0A9D2FY77-F1
#
_cell.length_a   1.000
_cell.length_b   1.000
_cell.length_c   1.000
_cell.angle_alpha   90.00
_cell.angle_beta   90.00
_cell.angle_gamma   90.00
#
_symmetry.space_group_name_H-M   'P 1'
#
loop_
_entity.id
_entity.type
_entity.pdbx_description
1 polymer ?
#
loop_
_entity_poly.entity_id
_entity_poly.type
_entity_poly.pdbx_seq_one_letter_code
_entity_poly.pdbx_strand_id
1 'polypeptide(L)'
;MKAIGLLSLIAVVIMFQSCSTSKTVISRGADLSKYSYVVFGKETTGDRELDDIVLTVQNEIADTKLQVIPEREIFAILSHGGFVLTPNIHVSSEKWDGGHTYITITFYDYETNQSVAVLKSSGIGLTISHDQDIALGAIRKKLKNVFGDKE
;
A
#
# COMPACT_ATOMS: atom_id res chain seq x y z
N MET A 1 -41.02 22.85 6.82
CA MET A 1 -40.50 22.62 5.44
C MET A 1 -38.98 22.78 5.34
N LYS A 2 -38.39 23.91 5.77
CA LYS A 2 -36.92 24.12 5.68
C LYS A 2 -36.07 23.08 6.44
N ALA A 3 -36.47 22.69 7.64
CA ALA A 3 -35.77 21.67 8.45
C ALA A 3 -35.87 20.25 7.85
N ILE A 4 -37.00 19.90 7.21
CA ILE A 4 -37.21 18.61 6.57
C ILE A 4 -36.37 18.51 5.29
N GLY A 5 -36.31 19.58 4.50
CA GLY A 5 -35.41 19.67 3.33
C GLY A 5 -33.94 19.58 3.74
N LEU A 6 -33.55 20.22 4.84
CA LEU A 6 -32.18 20.14 5.37
C LEU A 6 -31.83 18.73 5.87
N LEU A 7 -32.74 18.06 6.60
CA LEU A 7 -32.55 16.68 7.05
C LEU A 7 -32.47 15.69 5.88
N SER A 8 -33.30 15.87 4.85
CA SER A 8 -33.23 15.08 3.62
C SER A 8 -31.89 15.27 2.89
N LEU A 9 -31.37 16.50 2.84
CA LEU A 9 -30.08 16.79 2.21
C LEU A 9 -28.92 16.13 2.99
N ILE A 10 -28.95 16.19 4.32
CA ILE A 10 -27.94 15.55 5.19
C ILE A 10 -27.98 14.03 5.01
N ALA A 11 -29.17 13.41 4.96
CA ALA A 11 -29.31 11.97 4.74
C ALA A 11 -28.72 11.53 3.39
N VAL A 12 -28.94 12.32 2.33
CA VAL A 12 -28.34 12.06 1.01
C VAL A 12 -26.81 12.15 1.06
N VAL A 13 -26.24 13.14 1.76
CA VAL A 13 -24.78 13.30 1.91
C VAL A 13 -24.14 12.14 2.68
N ILE A 14 -24.85 11.56 3.66
CA ILE A 14 -24.35 10.41 4.44
C ILE A 14 -24.30 9.12 3.59
N MET A 15 -25.15 8.98 2.57
CA MET A 15 -25.12 7.80 1.68
C MET A 15 -23.95 7.81 0.67
N PHE A 16 -23.28 8.95 0.49
CA PHE A 16 -22.11 9.08 -0.38
C PHE A 16 -20.77 9.01 0.37
N GLN A 17 -20.77 8.54 1.61
CA GLN A 17 -19.54 8.48 2.41
C GLN A 17 -18.65 7.32 1.95
N SER A 18 -17.43 7.65 1.53
CA SER A 18 -16.36 6.68 1.38
C SER A 18 -15.56 6.55 2.66
N CYS A 19 -15.12 5.33 2.95
CA CYS A 19 -14.35 5.02 4.15
C CYS A 19 -13.03 4.36 3.77
N SER A 20 -11.96 4.74 4.47
CA SER A 20 -10.69 4.03 4.41
C SER A 20 -10.26 3.59 5.80
N THR A 21 -9.62 2.43 5.90
CA THR A 21 -8.85 2.05 7.08
C THR A 21 -7.42 1.76 6.66
N SER A 22 -6.47 1.95 7.58
CA SER A 22 -5.08 1.63 7.35
C SER A 22 -4.37 1.27 8.64
N LYS A 23 -3.39 0.38 8.54
CA LYS A 23 -2.60 -0.10 9.67
C LYS A 23 -1.15 -0.27 9.26
N THR A 24 -0.25 0.11 10.15
CA THR A 24 1.18 -0.15 10.03
C THR A 24 1.62 -0.95 11.24
N VAL A 25 2.37 -2.01 11.02
CA VAL A 25 3.00 -2.81 12.07
C VAL A 25 4.47 -2.91 11.74
N ILE A 26 5.34 -2.50 12.65
CA ILE A 26 6.79 -2.62 12.51
C ILE A 26 7.24 -3.77 13.42
N SER A 27 8.11 -4.63 12.90
CA SER A 27 8.67 -5.74 13.67
C SER A 27 9.46 -5.21 14.86
N ARG A 28 9.48 -5.97 15.96
CA ARG A 28 10.18 -5.54 17.19
C ARG A 28 11.67 -5.46 16.91
N GLY A 29 12.26 -4.29 17.15
CA GLY A 29 13.69 -4.06 16.94
C GLY A 29 14.08 -3.79 15.49
N ALA A 30 13.13 -3.78 14.55
CA ALA A 30 13.39 -3.32 13.20
C ALA A 30 13.57 -1.80 13.18
N ASP A 31 14.64 -1.35 12.54
CA ASP A 31 14.92 0.05 12.29
C ASP A 31 14.78 0.32 10.80
N LEU A 32 13.63 0.87 10.41
CA LEU A 32 13.30 1.12 9.01
C LEU A 32 14.17 2.22 8.38
N SER A 33 14.82 3.07 9.19
CA SER A 33 15.67 4.16 8.69
C SER A 33 16.97 3.67 8.03
N LYS A 34 17.35 2.41 8.26
CA LYS A 34 18.53 1.78 7.64
C LYS A 34 18.30 1.35 6.20
N TYR A 35 17.03 1.21 5.80
CA TYR A 35 16.67 0.75 4.46
C TYR A 35 16.54 1.91 3.50
N SER A 36 17.45 1.97 2.53
CA SER A 36 17.43 2.95 1.45
C SER A 36 17.10 2.34 0.09
N TYR A 37 17.05 1.02 0.01
CA TYR A 37 16.92 0.29 -1.27
C TYR A 37 15.75 -0.68 -1.23
N VAL A 38 15.13 -0.87 -2.40
CA VAL A 38 14.07 -1.86 -2.59
C VAL A 38 14.29 -2.61 -3.90
N VAL A 39 14.05 -3.91 -3.89
CA VAL A 39 14.01 -4.75 -5.09
C VAL A 39 12.65 -5.42 -5.20
N PHE A 40 12.04 -5.34 -6.39
CA PHE A 40 10.79 -6.04 -6.67
C PHE A 40 11.08 -7.44 -7.21
N GLY A 41 10.43 -8.45 -6.65
CA GLY A 41 10.42 -9.80 -7.20
C GLY A 41 9.53 -9.92 -8.44
N LYS A 42 9.64 -11.05 -9.15
CA LYS A 42 8.86 -11.35 -10.36
C LYS A 42 7.46 -11.91 -10.09
N GLU A 43 7.17 -12.29 -8.86
CA GLU A 43 5.96 -13.04 -8.50
C GLU A 43 4.92 -12.10 -7.86
N THR A 44 3.80 -11.87 -8.56
CA THR A 44 2.56 -11.36 -7.97
C THR A 44 1.64 -12.55 -7.71
N THR A 45 1.79 -13.18 -6.55
CA THR A 45 0.83 -14.19 -6.11
C THR A 45 -0.50 -13.50 -5.80
N GLY A 46 -1.52 -13.70 -6.63
CA GLY A 46 -2.81 -13.02 -6.46
C GLY A 46 -3.73 -13.14 -7.66
N ASP A 47 -4.84 -12.40 -7.60
CA ASP A 47 -5.76 -12.29 -8.73
C ASP A 47 -5.12 -11.42 -9.82
N ARG A 48 -4.90 -12.01 -11.00
CA ARG A 48 -4.28 -11.33 -12.15
C ARG A 48 -5.14 -10.16 -12.68
N GLU A 49 -6.43 -10.15 -12.37
CA GLU A 49 -7.31 -9.00 -12.66
C GLU A 49 -6.91 -7.73 -11.91
N LEU A 50 -6.09 -7.87 -10.84
CA LEU A 50 -5.62 -6.76 -10.01
C LEU A 50 -4.12 -6.48 -10.21
N ASP A 51 -3.50 -7.04 -11.27
CA ASP A 51 -2.09 -6.80 -11.59
C ASP A 51 -1.80 -5.29 -11.83
N ASP A 52 -2.77 -4.56 -12.36
CA ASP A 52 -2.71 -3.11 -12.53
C ASP A 52 -2.62 -2.39 -11.18
N ILE A 53 -3.45 -2.77 -10.20
CA ILE A 53 -3.41 -2.23 -8.84
C ILE A 53 -2.09 -2.60 -8.14
N VAL A 54 -1.61 -3.83 -8.32
CA VAL A 54 -0.31 -4.25 -7.78
C VAL A 54 0.82 -3.40 -8.36
N LEU A 55 0.82 -3.15 -9.68
CA LEU A 55 1.79 -2.27 -10.32
C LEU A 55 1.68 -0.84 -9.81
N THR A 56 0.48 -0.32 -9.60
CA THR A 56 0.29 0.99 -8.97
C THR A 56 0.92 1.02 -7.58
N VAL A 57 0.74 -0.01 -6.75
CA VAL A 57 1.39 -0.10 -5.43
C VAL A 57 2.92 -0.11 -5.54
N GLN A 58 3.50 -0.80 -6.54
CA GLN A 58 4.94 -0.75 -6.80
C GLN A 58 5.40 0.67 -7.15
N ASN A 59 4.63 1.39 -7.98
CA ASN A 59 4.90 2.79 -8.30
C ASN A 59 4.82 3.69 -7.06
N GLU A 60 3.85 3.46 -6.16
CA GLU A 60 3.76 4.19 -4.90
C GLU A 60 4.95 3.93 -3.97
N ILE A 61 5.51 2.71 -3.97
CA ILE A 61 6.75 2.40 -3.26
C ILE A 61 7.93 3.14 -3.90
N ALA A 62 8.00 3.17 -5.24
CA ALA A 62 9.03 3.86 -6.00
C ALA A 62 8.96 5.40 -5.90
N ASP A 63 7.81 5.95 -5.46
CA ASP A 63 7.57 7.37 -5.14
C ASP A 63 7.92 7.73 -3.68
N THR A 64 8.56 6.83 -2.95
CA THR A 64 9.17 7.12 -1.63
C THR A 64 10.66 7.43 -1.75
N LYS A 65 11.34 7.64 -0.62
CA LYS A 65 12.81 7.77 -0.60
C LYS A 65 13.56 6.45 -0.87
N LEU A 66 12.86 5.32 -0.96
CA LEU A 66 13.48 4.04 -1.33
C LEU A 66 13.95 4.08 -2.78
N GLN A 67 15.22 3.78 -3.00
CA GLN A 67 15.79 3.61 -4.33
C GLN A 67 15.46 2.21 -4.86
N VAL A 68 14.73 2.16 -5.97
CA VAL A 68 14.47 0.90 -6.68
C VAL A 68 15.74 0.46 -7.40
N ILE A 69 16.21 -0.75 -7.10
CA ILE A 69 17.43 -1.34 -7.68
C ILE A 69 17.13 -2.63 -8.43
N PRO A 70 17.87 -2.95 -9.50
CA PRO A 70 17.78 -4.25 -10.16
C PRO A 70 18.51 -5.33 -9.34
N GLU A 71 18.10 -6.60 -9.50
CA GLU A 71 18.69 -7.74 -8.78
C GLU A 71 20.23 -7.82 -8.89
N ARG A 72 20.80 -7.44 -10.04
CA ARG A 72 22.26 -7.45 -10.28
C ARG A 72 23.07 -6.51 -9.39
N GLU A 73 22.45 -5.48 -8.81
CA GLU A 73 23.12 -4.48 -7.96
C GLU A 73 23.09 -4.84 -6.47
N ILE A 74 22.26 -5.81 -6.08
CA ILE A 74 22.05 -6.20 -4.67
C ILE A 74 23.36 -6.62 -4.02
N PHE A 75 24.13 -7.52 -4.66
CA PHE A 75 25.36 -8.05 -4.08
C PHE A 75 26.37 -6.93 -3.74
N ALA A 76 26.49 -5.93 -4.61
CA ALA A 76 27.37 -4.79 -4.38
C ALA A 76 26.89 -3.98 -3.16
N ILE A 77 25.59 -3.71 -3.05
CA ILE A 77 25.01 -2.95 -1.93
C ILE A 77 25.21 -3.69 -0.60
N LEU A 78 24.89 -4.98 -0.54
CA LEU A 78 25.05 -5.79 0.67
C LEU A 78 26.52 -5.89 1.10
N SER A 79 27.45 -6.03 0.15
CA SER A 79 28.89 -6.10 0.44
C SER A 79 29.46 -4.84 1.07
N HIS A 80 28.78 -3.68 0.89
CA HIS A 80 29.14 -2.41 1.52
C HIS A 80 28.31 -2.13 2.78
N GLY A 81 27.56 -3.12 3.29
CA GLY A 81 26.72 -3.00 4.49
C GLY A 81 25.40 -2.24 4.27
N GLY A 82 24.96 -2.10 3.01
CA GLY A 82 23.65 -1.53 2.70
C GLY A 82 22.50 -2.51 3.00
N PHE A 83 21.32 -1.98 3.26
CA PHE A 83 20.12 -2.77 3.56
C PHE A 83 19.09 -2.66 2.44
N VAL A 84 18.55 -3.79 2.01
CA VAL A 84 17.62 -3.90 0.88
C VAL A 84 16.31 -4.51 1.36
N LEU A 85 15.19 -3.92 0.94
CA LEU A 85 13.85 -4.46 1.16
C LEU A 85 13.35 -5.26 -0.04
N THR A 86 12.61 -6.34 0.24
CA THR A 86 11.80 -7.07 -0.74
C THR A 86 10.33 -7.00 -0.32
N PRO A 87 9.48 -6.24 -1.03
CA PRO A 87 8.06 -6.16 -0.71
C PRO A 87 7.30 -7.35 -1.31
N ASN A 88 6.43 -7.96 -0.51
CA ASN A 88 5.37 -8.85 -0.98
C ASN A 88 4.05 -8.09 -0.94
N ILE A 89 3.43 -7.89 -2.10
CA ILE A 89 2.22 -7.11 -2.27
C ILE A 89 1.06 -8.07 -2.53
N HIS A 90 0.01 -7.95 -1.72
CA HIS A 90 -1.22 -8.68 -1.88
C HIS A 90 -2.40 -7.70 -1.98
N VAL A 91 -3.20 -7.86 -3.03
CA VAL A 91 -4.40 -7.07 -3.27
C VAL A 91 -5.59 -8.02 -3.41
N SER A 92 -6.69 -7.67 -2.78
CA SER A 92 -7.98 -8.36 -2.93
C SER A 92 -9.09 -7.33 -3.01
N SER A 93 -10.10 -7.61 -3.83
CA SER A 93 -11.26 -6.74 -4.00
C SER A 93 -12.51 -7.61 -4.14
N GLU A 94 -13.57 -7.25 -3.43
CA GLU A 94 -14.85 -7.95 -3.49
C GLU A 94 -15.57 -7.61 -4.81
N LYS A 95 -15.98 -8.65 -5.55
CA LYS A 95 -16.43 -8.50 -6.95
C LYS A 95 -17.92 -8.15 -7.13
N TRP A 96 -18.71 -8.03 -6.05
CA TRP A 96 -20.16 -7.84 -6.14
C TRP A 96 -20.64 -6.65 -5.29
N ASP A 97 -21.42 -5.75 -5.92
CA ASP A 97 -22.22 -4.66 -5.33
C ASP A 97 -21.51 -3.51 -4.57
N GLY A 98 -20.30 -3.12 -5.00
CA GLY A 98 -19.54 -2.02 -4.37
C GLY A 98 -18.70 -2.53 -3.18
N GLY A 99 -17.79 -3.45 -3.49
CA GLY A 99 -17.14 -4.32 -2.51
C GLY A 99 -15.79 -3.81 -2.00
N HIS A 100 -15.42 -4.21 -0.79
CA HIS A 100 -14.26 -3.69 -0.10
C HIS A 100 -12.94 -4.10 -0.79
N THR A 101 -12.06 -3.13 -1.04
CA THR A 101 -10.70 -3.41 -1.54
C THR A 101 -9.70 -3.38 -0.39
N TYR A 102 -8.82 -4.38 -0.31
CA TYR A 102 -7.75 -4.50 0.68
C TYR A 102 -6.39 -4.59 -0.01
N ILE A 103 -5.44 -3.79 0.45
CA ILE A 103 -4.03 -3.82 0.04
C ILE A 103 -3.20 -4.18 1.27
N THR A 104 -2.35 -5.19 1.16
CA THR A 104 -1.35 -5.54 2.17
C THR A 104 0.03 -5.58 1.54
N ILE A 105 0.98 -4.89 2.14
CA ILE A 105 2.40 -4.92 1.76
C ILE A 105 3.16 -5.46 2.96
N THR A 106 3.87 -6.57 2.77
CA THR A 106 4.83 -7.06 3.76
C THR A 106 6.23 -6.81 3.24
N PHE A 107 7.00 -5.99 3.96
CA PHE A 107 8.40 -5.72 3.67
C PHE A 107 9.26 -6.75 4.40
N TYR A 108 10.14 -7.39 3.65
CA TYR A 108 11.15 -8.30 4.15
C TYR A 108 12.52 -7.67 4.01
N ASP A 109 13.39 -7.90 5.00
CA ASP A 109 14.82 -7.70 4.85
C ASP A 109 15.36 -8.74 3.86
N TYR A 110 16.09 -8.31 2.82
CA TYR A 110 16.53 -9.18 1.74
C TYR A 110 17.48 -10.30 2.22
N GLU A 111 18.41 -9.98 3.13
CA GLU A 111 19.46 -10.93 3.56
C GLU A 111 18.90 -11.97 4.54
N THR A 112 18.11 -11.52 5.50
CA THR A 112 17.60 -12.37 6.59
C THR A 112 16.24 -12.99 6.30
N ASN A 113 15.55 -12.51 5.25
CA ASN A 113 14.17 -12.85 4.92
C ASN A 113 13.17 -12.64 6.08
N GLN A 114 13.52 -11.78 7.05
CA GLN A 114 12.63 -11.44 8.16
C GLN A 114 11.66 -10.35 7.75
N SER A 115 10.39 -10.49 8.12
CA SER A 115 9.42 -9.40 7.96
C SER A 115 9.79 -8.26 8.92
N VAL A 116 10.00 -7.07 8.35
CA VAL A 116 10.38 -5.87 9.11
C VAL A 116 9.23 -4.87 9.23
N ALA A 117 8.31 -4.86 8.27
CA ALA A 117 7.10 -4.05 8.34
C ALA A 117 5.93 -4.68 7.57
N VAL A 118 4.71 -4.48 8.08
CA VAL A 118 3.47 -4.79 7.39
C VAL A 118 2.63 -3.53 7.32
N LEU A 119 2.31 -3.09 6.10
CA LEU A 119 1.41 -1.99 5.83
C LEU A 119 0.12 -2.55 5.23
N LYS A 120 -1.01 -2.06 5.73
CA LYS A 120 -2.34 -2.44 5.26
C LYS A 120 -3.16 -1.19 4.98
N SER A 121 -3.97 -1.25 3.94
CA SER A 121 -5.06 -0.33 3.72
C SER A 121 -6.30 -1.07 3.24
N SER A 122 -7.46 -0.44 3.40
CA SER A 122 -8.66 -0.81 2.68
C SER A 122 -9.49 0.41 2.33
N GLY A 123 -10.35 0.25 1.33
CA GLY A 123 -11.26 1.26 0.83
C GLY A 123 -12.66 0.69 0.62
N ILE A 124 -13.66 1.51 0.95
CA ILE A 124 -15.08 1.26 0.76
C ILE A 124 -15.71 2.51 0.14
N GLY A 125 -16.35 2.34 -1.00
CA GLY A 125 -16.91 3.33 -1.89
C GLY A 125 -18.11 2.75 -2.62
N LEU A 126 -18.49 3.40 -3.73
CA LEU A 126 -19.74 3.10 -4.45
C LEU A 126 -19.56 2.10 -5.59
N THR A 127 -18.32 1.94 -6.05
CA THR A 127 -17.92 1.07 -7.16
C THR A 127 -16.56 0.48 -6.84
N ILE A 128 -16.26 -0.69 -7.43
CA ILE A 128 -14.97 -1.38 -7.27
C ILE A 128 -13.79 -0.45 -7.55
N SER A 129 -13.86 0.36 -8.61
CA SER A 129 -12.80 1.33 -8.93
C SER A 129 -12.64 2.40 -7.84
N HIS A 130 -13.74 2.86 -7.25
CA HIS A 130 -13.71 3.82 -6.15
C HIS A 130 -13.11 3.16 -4.88
N ASP A 131 -13.44 1.91 -4.59
CA ASP A 131 -12.84 1.12 -3.50
C ASP A 131 -11.32 1.03 -3.64
N GLN A 132 -10.86 0.72 -4.86
CA GLN A 132 -9.44 0.65 -5.21
C GLN A 132 -8.74 2.00 -5.05
N ASP A 133 -9.33 3.09 -5.57
CA ASP A 133 -8.78 4.44 -5.44
C ASP A 133 -8.62 4.88 -3.99
N ILE A 134 -9.61 4.55 -3.15
CA ILE A 134 -9.58 4.85 -1.71
C ILE A 134 -8.47 4.04 -1.03
N ALA A 135 -8.40 2.73 -1.30
CA ALA A 135 -7.38 1.85 -0.73
C ALA A 135 -5.96 2.27 -1.14
N LEU A 136 -5.78 2.65 -2.42
CA LEU A 136 -4.54 3.18 -2.99
C LEU A 136 -4.14 4.51 -2.35
N GLY A 137 -5.09 5.44 -2.21
CA GLY A 137 -4.84 6.72 -1.52
C GLY A 137 -4.41 6.53 -0.07
N ALA A 138 -5.00 5.54 0.63
CA ALA A 138 -4.63 5.21 2.00
C ALA A 138 -3.24 4.54 2.09
N ILE A 139 -2.90 3.60 1.18
CA ILE A 139 -1.58 2.94 1.20
C ILE A 139 -0.45 3.91 0.83
N ARG A 140 -0.67 4.79 -0.17
CA ARG A 140 0.27 5.86 -0.54
C ARG A 140 0.67 6.70 0.67
N LYS A 141 -0.31 7.18 1.43
CA LYS A 141 -0.07 7.97 2.65
C LYS A 141 0.76 7.19 3.67
N LYS A 142 0.52 5.89 3.83
CA LYS A 142 1.30 5.05 4.75
C LYS A 142 2.73 4.83 4.28
N LEU A 143 2.92 4.60 2.98
CA LEU A 143 4.26 4.46 2.39
C LEU A 143 5.08 5.73 2.61
N LYS A 144 4.53 6.91 2.30
CA LYS A 144 5.19 8.21 2.51
C LYS A 144 5.47 8.49 3.99
N ASN A 145 4.55 8.13 4.89
CA ASN A 145 4.79 8.30 6.33
C ASN A 145 5.90 7.38 6.87
N VAL A 146 6.08 6.19 6.28
CA VAL A 146 7.07 5.20 6.74
C VAL A 146 8.44 5.43 6.10
N PHE A 147 8.48 5.71 4.80
CA PHE A 147 9.72 5.78 4.01
C PHE A 147 10.04 7.19 3.49
N GLY A 148 9.19 8.18 3.77
CA GLY A 148 9.36 9.55 3.30
C GLY A 148 8.93 9.77 1.85
N ASP A 149 8.73 11.02 1.48
CA ASP A 149 8.47 11.46 0.11
C ASP A 149 9.76 11.50 -0.72
N LYS A 150 9.65 11.13 -2.00
CA LYS A 150 10.70 11.37 -2.99
C LYS A 150 10.90 12.87 -3.18
N GLU A 151 12.16 13.30 -3.19
CA GLU A 151 12.55 14.72 -3.42
C GLU A 151 12.45 15.11 -4.89
#